data_AF-A0AAW9IKW1-F1
#
_entry.id   AF-A0AAW9IKW1-F1
#
_cell.length_a   1.000
_cell.length_b   1.000
_cell.length_c   1.000
_cell.angle_alpha   90.00
_cell.angle_beta   90.00
_cell.angle_gamma   90.00
#
_symmetry.space_group_name_H-M   'P 1'
#
loop_
_entity.id
_entity.type
_entity.pdbx_description
1 polymer ?
#
loop_
_entity_poly.entity_id
_entity_poly.type
_entity_poly.pdbx_seq_one_letter_code
_entity_poly.pdbx_strand_id
1 'polypeptide(L)'
;GEIHVYAQKVVVEDVYDDVTEISLEEAKEVSPRYDLDDIVDLEVTPKNFGRVAAQLAKGVVTQRIREAERNIVYSEYKELEYDIITGTVLRKDKGNTFVNLGRIEGSIGPNEQIPGEEYKF
;
A
#
# COMPACT_ATOMS: atom_id res chain seq x y z
N GLY A 1 15.37 -0.93 17.35
CA GLY A 1 14.47 -2.00 17.80
C GLY A 1 14.72 -3.20 16.93
N GLU A 2 14.95 -4.36 17.54
CA GLU A 2 15.02 -5.63 16.82
C GLU A 2 13.59 -6.11 16.53
N ILE A 3 13.36 -6.64 15.33
CA ILE A 3 12.04 -7.14 14.91
C ILE A 3 12.11 -8.66 14.99
N HIS A 4 11.22 -9.24 15.80
CA HIS A 4 11.06 -10.68 15.93
C HIS A 4 9.81 -11.13 15.16
N VAL A 5 9.90 -12.28 14.49
CA VAL A 5 8.79 -12.91 13.78
C VAL A 5 8.51 -14.24 14.44
N TYR A 6 7.26 -14.45 14.82
CA TYR A 6 6.78 -15.68 15.44
C TYR A 6 5.80 -16.39 14.51
N ALA A 7 5.97 -17.70 14.36
CA ALA A 7 5.00 -18.59 13.72
C ALA A 7 4.07 -19.13 14.81
N GLN A 8 2.77 -18.95 14.60
CA GLN A 8 1.74 -19.45 15.52
C GLN A 8 1.36 -20.86 15.11
N LYS A 9 1.45 -21.79 16.05
CA LYS A 9 1.08 -23.19 15.83
C LYS A 9 0.12 -23.68 16.87
N VAL A 10 -0.89 -24.45 16.44
CA VAL A 10 -1.86 -25.08 17.32
C VAL A 10 -1.29 -26.39 17.85
N VAL A 11 -1.39 -26.61 19.15
CA VAL A 11 -0.97 -27.86 19.78
C VAL A 11 -2.00 -28.94 19.52
N VAL A 12 -1.59 -29.98 18.79
CA VAL A 12 -2.44 -31.13 18.43
C VAL A 12 -1.81 -32.44 18.90
N GLU A 13 -2.63 -33.48 19.00
CA GLU A 13 -2.17 -34.83 19.33
C GLU A 13 -1.47 -35.48 18.12
N ASP A 14 -2.14 -35.46 16.97
CA ASP A 14 -1.62 -35.94 15.69
C ASP A 14 -1.41 -34.75 14.74
N VAL A 15 -0.16 -34.52 14.33
CA VAL A 15 0.21 -33.43 13.41
C VAL A 15 -0.09 -33.84 11.97
N TYR A 16 -0.93 -33.07 11.30
CA TYR A 16 -1.27 -33.22 9.88
C TYR A 16 -0.70 -32.08 9.02
N ASP A 17 -0.55 -30.88 9.59
CA ASP A 17 0.05 -29.71 8.94
C ASP A 17 1.23 -29.16 9.77
N ASP A 18 2.45 -29.49 9.36
CA ASP A 18 3.68 -29.05 10.02
C ASP A 18 3.96 -27.53 9.90
N VAL A 19 3.14 -26.78 9.17
CA VAL A 19 3.23 -25.31 9.11
C VAL A 19 2.40 -24.67 10.22
N THR A 20 1.20 -25.19 10.49
CA THR A 20 0.22 -24.59 11.41
C THR A 20 0.02 -25.37 12.70
N GLU A 21 0.57 -26.58 12.80
CA GLU A 21 0.40 -27.47 13.94
C GLU A 21 1.76 -27.87 14.56
N ILE A 22 1.72 -28.21 15.84
CA ILE A 22 2.85 -28.71 16.63
C ILE A 22 2.35 -29.82 17.57
N SER A 23 3.17 -30.83 17.82
CA SER A 23 2.82 -31.89 18.77
C SER A 23 2.85 -31.38 20.21
N LEU A 24 2.05 -32.00 21.09
CA LEU A 24 2.08 -31.70 22.53
C LEU A 24 3.48 -31.88 23.17
N GLU A 25 4.26 -32.84 22.65
CA GLU A 25 5.61 -33.10 23.13
C GLU A 25 6.55 -31.93 22.77
N GLU A 26 6.58 -31.52 21.50
CA GLU A 26 7.39 -30.39 21.03
C GLU A 26 6.94 -29.05 21.64
N ALA A 27 5.63 -28.85 21.82
CA ALA A 27 5.09 -27.68 22.51
C ALA A 27 5.64 -27.58 23.94
N LYS A 28 5.72 -28.71 24.66
CA LYS A 28 6.26 -28.78 26.02
C LYS A 28 7.77 -28.55 26.12
N GLU A 29 8.52 -28.81 25.04
CA GLU A 29 9.94 -28.43 24.97
C GLU A 29 10.14 -26.90 24.97
N VAL A 30 9.21 -26.16 24.34
CA VAL A 30 9.22 -24.68 24.34
C VAL A 30 8.82 -24.14 25.71
N SER A 31 7.72 -24.66 26.28
CA SER A 31 7.32 -24.35 27.64
C SER A 31 6.47 -25.47 28.23
N PRO A 32 6.74 -25.94 29.47
CA PRO A 32 5.94 -26.99 30.10
C PRO A 32 4.48 -26.61 30.41
N ARG A 33 4.06 -25.38 30.09
CA ARG A 33 2.74 -24.82 30.40
C ARG A 33 1.72 -25.01 29.28
N TYR A 34 2.14 -25.46 28.10
CA TYR A 34 1.23 -25.67 26.98
C TYR A 34 0.46 -26.99 27.10
N ASP A 35 -0.83 -26.91 26.82
CA ASP A 35 -1.77 -28.03 26.73
C ASP A 35 -2.30 -28.20 25.29
N LEU A 36 -3.08 -29.25 25.05
CA LEU A 36 -3.75 -29.45 23.76
C LEU A 36 -4.67 -28.26 23.43
N ASP A 37 -4.78 -27.92 22.14
CA ASP A 37 -5.51 -26.77 21.60
C ASP A 37 -4.91 -25.38 21.92
N ASP A 38 -3.80 -25.30 22.66
CA ASP A 38 -3.09 -24.03 22.87
C ASP A 38 -2.39 -23.55 21.59
N ILE A 39 -2.03 -22.26 21.56
CA ILE A 39 -1.23 -21.66 20.49
C ILE A 39 0.18 -21.41 21.01
N VAL A 40 1.17 -22.02 20.34
CA VAL A 40 2.59 -21.81 20.60
C VAL A 40 3.15 -20.80 19.61
N ASP A 41 3.83 -19.78 20.14
CA ASP A 41 4.61 -18.82 19.35
C ASP A 41 6.05 -19.33 19.19
N LEU A 42 6.42 -19.77 17.98
CA LEU A 42 7.79 -20.18 17.65
C LEU A 42 8.53 -19.04 16.94
N GLU A 43 9.67 -18.61 17.48
CA GLU A 43 10.47 -17.57 16.82
C GLU A 43 11.12 -18.10 15.53
N VAL A 44 10.75 -17.52 14.39
CA VAL A 44 11.23 -17.91 13.06
C VAL A 44 11.97 -16.77 12.35
N THR A 45 12.37 -15.72 13.07
CA THR A 45 13.02 -14.52 12.54
C THR A 45 14.18 -14.85 11.59
N PRO A 46 14.03 -14.66 10.27
CA PRO A 46 15.10 -14.96 9.33
C PRO A 46 16.27 -13.97 9.47
N LYS A 47 17.52 -14.43 9.32
CA LYS A 47 18.73 -13.59 9.44
C LYS A 47 18.73 -12.32 8.57
N ASN A 48 18.05 -12.36 7.42
CA ASN A 48 17.96 -11.24 6.47
C ASN A 48 16.64 -10.45 6.55
N PHE A 49 15.76 -10.78 7.48
CA PHE A 49 14.41 -10.21 7.58
C PHE A 49 14.45 -8.69 7.76
N GLY A 50 15.30 -8.18 8.65
CA GLY A 50 15.42 -6.75 8.91
C GLY A 50 15.72 -5.92 7.66
N ARG A 51 16.56 -6.43 6.73
CA ARG A 51 16.88 -5.72 5.47
C ARG A 51 15.69 -5.70 4.51
N VAL A 52 15.04 -6.84 4.32
CA VAL A 52 13.87 -6.96 3.41
C VAL A 52 12.69 -6.16 3.96
N ALA A 53 12.41 -6.29 5.26
CA ALA A 53 11.38 -5.53 5.95
C ALA A 53 11.64 -4.02 5.92
N ALA A 54 12.88 -3.56 6.09
CA ALA A 54 13.22 -2.14 5.98
C ALA A 54 13.01 -1.60 4.55
N GLN A 55 13.36 -2.37 3.53
CA GLN A 55 13.13 -2.00 2.13
C GLN A 55 11.63 -1.93 1.80
N LEU A 56 10.85 -2.92 2.26
CA LEU A 56 9.40 -2.93 2.10
C LEU A 56 8.73 -1.78 2.88
N ALA A 57 9.18 -1.51 4.11
CA ALA A 57 8.69 -0.41 4.93
C ALA A 57 8.88 0.94 4.23
N LYS A 58 10.02 1.16 3.57
CA LYS A 58 10.22 2.35 2.74
C LYS A 58 9.16 2.45 1.63
N GLY A 59 8.86 1.34 0.95
CA GLY A 59 7.83 1.28 -0.09
C GLY A 59 6.43 1.58 0.45
N VAL A 60 6.06 1.00 1.59
CA VAL A 60 4.76 1.24 2.22
C VAL A 60 4.63 2.69 2.69
N VAL A 61 5.69 3.25 3.28
CA VAL A 61 5.70 4.65 3.73
C VAL A 61 5.58 5.61 2.54
N THR A 62 6.36 5.43 1.47
CA THR A 62 6.26 6.29 0.29
C THR A 62 4.90 6.15 -0.40
N GLN A 63 4.32 4.95 -0.42
CA GLN A 63 2.97 4.74 -0.92
C GLN A 63 1.93 5.50 -0.07
N ARG A 64 1.98 5.39 1.26
CA ARG A 64 1.07 6.11 2.16
C ARG A 64 1.20 7.62 2.04
N ILE A 65 2.42 8.15 1.87
CA ILE A 65 2.64 9.58 1.61
C ILE A 65 1.95 9.99 0.31
N ARG A 66 2.16 9.25 -0.79
CA ARG A 66 1.50 9.54 -2.07
C ARG A 66 -0.03 9.45 -1.99
N GLU A 67 -0.56 8.49 -1.24
CA GLU A 67 -2.01 8.37 -1.00
C GLU A 67 -2.55 9.56 -0.21
N ALA A 68 -1.84 10.01 0.83
CA ALA A 68 -2.20 11.20 1.58
C ALA A 68 -2.16 12.46 0.69
N GLU A 69 -1.11 12.64 -0.12
CA GLU A 69 -1.00 13.74 -1.09
C GLU A 69 -2.16 13.72 -2.09
N ARG A 70 -2.50 12.54 -2.65
CA ARG A 70 -3.66 12.40 -3.54
C ARG A 70 -4.97 12.78 -2.86
N ASN A 71 -5.17 12.38 -1.60
CA ASN A 71 -6.38 12.72 -0.87
C ASN A 71 -6.50 14.22 -0.59
N ILE A 72 -5.38 14.89 -0.28
CA ILE A 72 -5.34 16.34 -0.09
C ILE A 72 -5.72 17.05 -1.38
N VAL A 73 -5.07 16.69 -2.49
CA VAL A 73 -5.35 17.26 -3.81
C VAL A 73 -6.81 17.01 -4.21
N TYR A 74 -7.31 15.79 -4.04
CA TYR A 74 -8.71 15.48 -4.34
C TYR A 74 -9.67 16.38 -3.55
N SER A 75 -9.40 16.58 -2.26
CA SER A 75 -10.25 17.42 -1.41
C SER A 75 -10.24 18.89 -1.87
N GLU A 76 -9.07 19.41 -2.27
CA GLU A 76 -8.91 20.76 -2.81
C GLU A 76 -9.71 20.96 -4.11
N TYR A 77 -9.61 20.02 -5.06
CA TYR A 77 -10.33 20.12 -6.34
C TYR A 77 -11.82 19.80 -6.23
N LYS A 78 -12.24 19.05 -5.21
CA LYS A 78 -13.65 18.80 -4.93
C LYS A 78 -14.38 20.09 -4.55
N GLU A 79 -13.71 21.00 -3.83
CA GLU A 79 -14.31 22.29 -3.47
C GLU A 79 -14.48 23.21 -4.68
N LEU A 80 -13.71 22.99 -5.75
CA LEU A 80 -13.76 23.74 -7.01
C LEU A 80 -14.73 23.13 -8.02
N GLU A 81 -15.56 22.16 -7.61
CA GLU A 81 -16.56 21.58 -8.49
C GLU A 81 -17.55 22.66 -8.93
N TYR A 82 -17.76 22.80 -10.25
CA TYR A 82 -18.56 23.83 -10.90
C TYR A 82 -17.96 25.26 -10.90
N ASP A 83 -16.74 25.44 -10.41
CA ASP A 83 -16.02 26.71 -10.52
C ASP A 83 -15.23 26.83 -11.82
N ILE A 84 -15.00 28.07 -12.25
CA ILE A 84 -14.15 28.38 -13.40
C ILE A 84 -12.74 28.65 -12.89
N ILE A 85 -11.79 27.80 -13.30
CA ILE A 85 -10.37 27.94 -12.98
C ILE A 85 -9.54 28.16 -14.25
N THR A 86 -8.40 28.83 -14.10
CA THR A 86 -7.44 29.04 -15.20
C THR A 86 -6.30 28.03 -15.11
N GLY A 87 -5.85 27.52 -16.24
CA GLY A 87 -4.69 26.63 -16.33
C GLY A 87 -3.83 26.92 -17.55
N THR A 88 -2.62 26.40 -17.55
CA THR A 88 -1.67 26.58 -18.67
C THR A 88 -1.62 25.32 -19.51
N VAL A 89 -1.82 25.43 -20.82
CA VAL A 89 -1.71 24.28 -21.73
C VAL A 89 -0.26 23.81 -21.75
N LEU A 90 -0.03 22.52 -21.50
CA LEU A 90 1.29 21.90 -21.50
C LEU A 90 1.60 21.23 -22.83
N ARG A 91 0.65 20.44 -23.34
CA ARG A 91 0.80 19.67 -24.57
C ARG A 91 -0.54 19.24 -25.13
N LYS A 92 -0.52 18.89 -26.42
CA LYS A 92 -1.60 18.15 -27.10
C LYS A 92 -1.10 16.78 -27.54
N ASP A 93 -1.87 15.74 -27.25
CA ASP A 93 -1.58 14.39 -27.75
C ASP A 93 -2.88 13.65 -28.11
N LYS A 94 -2.91 13.02 -29.30
CA LYS A 94 -4.05 12.24 -29.81
C LYS A 94 -5.42 12.92 -29.67
N GLY A 95 -5.48 14.25 -29.84
CA GLY A 95 -6.71 15.03 -29.71
C GLY A 95 -7.07 15.47 -28.28
N ASN A 96 -6.36 14.98 -27.26
CA ASN A 96 -6.48 15.45 -25.89
C ASN A 96 -5.55 16.64 -25.65
N THR A 97 -6.04 17.62 -24.89
CA THR A 97 -5.24 18.77 -24.43
C THR A 97 -4.94 18.60 -22.94
N PHE A 98 -3.66 18.59 -22.58
CA PHE A 98 -3.22 18.50 -21.21
C PHE A 98 -2.94 19.89 -20.65
N VAL A 99 -3.54 20.20 -19.51
CA VAL A 99 -3.50 21.53 -18.89
C VAL A 99 -2.90 21.40 -17.48
N ASN A 100 -1.92 22.25 -17.18
CA ASN A 100 -1.39 22.40 -15.84
C ASN A 100 -2.35 23.22 -14.98
N LEU A 101 -2.77 22.65 -13.86
CA LEU A 101 -3.61 23.31 -12.84
C LEU A 101 -2.79 23.62 -11.56
N GLY A 102 -1.46 23.59 -11.66
CA GLY A 102 -0.53 23.84 -10.57
C GLY A 102 -0.05 22.54 -9.92
N ARG A 103 -0.91 21.90 -9.13
CA ARG A 103 -0.58 20.65 -8.41
C ARG A 103 -0.85 19.39 -9.21
N ILE A 104 -1.71 19.47 -10.22
CA ILE A 104 -2.09 18.35 -11.07
C ILE A 104 -2.15 18.75 -12.54
N GLU A 105 -2.14 17.73 -13.39
CA GLU A 105 -2.48 17.83 -14.80
C GLU A 105 -3.95 17.47 -15.01
N GLY A 106 -4.69 18.34 -15.67
CA GLY A 106 -6.02 18.06 -16.21
C GLY A 106 -5.92 17.62 -17.67
N SER A 107 -6.88 16.81 -18.13
CA SER A 107 -7.02 16.43 -19.53
C SER A 107 -8.37 16.86 -20.06
N ILE A 108 -8.38 17.57 -21.20
CA ILE A 108 -9.58 17.98 -21.90
C ILE A 108 -9.70 17.16 -23.17
N GLY A 109 -10.76 16.36 -23.27
CA GLY A 109 -11.04 15.52 -24.43
C GLY A 109 -11.45 16.36 -25.66
N PRO A 110 -11.38 15.79 -26.88
CA PRO A 110 -11.72 16.52 -28.10
C PRO A 110 -13.17 17.03 -28.14
N ASN A 111 -14.10 16.36 -27.45
CA ASN A 111 -15.51 16.75 -27.36
C ASN A 111 -15.78 17.84 -26.30
N GLU A 112 -14.81 18.11 -25.42
CA GLU A 112 -14.89 19.11 -24.35
C GLU A 112 -14.16 20.41 -24.75
N GLN A 113 -13.45 20.40 -25.88
CA GLN A 113 -12.77 21.56 -26.44
C GLN A 113 -13.73 22.39 -27.30
N ILE A 114 -13.49 23.71 -27.35
CA ILE A 114 -14.26 24.60 -28.20
C ILE A 114 -13.91 24.33 -29.67
N PRO A 115 -14.90 24.03 -30.54
CA PRO A 115 -14.63 23.77 -31.96
C PRO A 115 -13.96 24.96 -32.64
N GLY A 116 -12.82 24.71 -33.30
CA GLY A 116 -12.07 25.72 -34.04
C GLY A 116 -11.08 26.55 -33.22
N GLU A 117 -10.97 26.30 -31.90
CA GLU A 117 -9.97 26.96 -31.05
C GLU A 117 -8.60 26.27 -31.15
N GLU A 118 -7.56 27.04 -31.46
CA GLU A 118 -6.18 26.56 -31.51
C GLU A 118 -5.39 27.01 -30.27
N TYR A 119 -5.28 26.11 -29.29
CA TYR A 119 -4.44 26.33 -28.11
C TYR A 119 -2.96 26.42 -28.50
N LYS A 120 -2.33 27.55 -28.19
CA LYS A 120 -0.88 27.76 -28.26
C LYS A 120 -0.26 27.38 -26.91
N PHE A 121 0.82 26.62 -26.92
CA PHE A 121 1.54 26.14 -25.74
C PHE A 121 3.05 26.32 -25.92
#